data_AF-A0A7X4I004-F1
#
_entry.id   AF-A0A7X4I004-F1
#
_cell.length_a   1.000
_cell.length_b   1.000
_cell.length_c   1.000
_cell.angle_alpha   90.00
_cell.angle_beta   90.00
_cell.angle_gamma   90.00
#
_symmetry.space_group_name_H-M   'P 1'
#
loop_
_entity.id
_entity.type
_entity.pdbx_description
1 polymer ?
#
loop_
_entity_poly.entity_id
_entity_poly.type
_entity_poly.pdbx_seq_one_letter_code
_entity_poly.pdbx_strand_id
1 'polypeptide(L)'
;MMLSPDLVGFVKEGLGRGLSRDEIEDILVRAGWPADQVRRALVGFADVESPIPVPRPVVSTRPREAFLYVVMFMALFVSAFNLGVVLFALVDLALPDPAGVPSEVIRAALRLSVSALVVASPVFACVTRIVRRGVEAQPSARTSRIRLQLTYVTLFVASCVLVGAVTVLLYSFLGGELTARFVLKALTVTAIAGGAFSYYLRDLREAERDPRDTRVPRRRDPLPAIGAATVAVAVVSGLVALGSPAGQRRERLDARRAQDLRVIARAVDRYEATHERLPATLDELQRGSDVQVAITDPVTRDPYGYETGEGTAYELCAVFELATTTDERELRRGRPFSRHEAGRHCFPLRAERDRLDPAASR
;
A
#
# COMPACT_ATOMS: atom_id res chain seq x y z
N MET A 1 10.26 -19.94 27.31
CA MET A 1 10.54 -21.15 28.09
C MET A 1 9.66 -21.14 29.33
N MET A 2 8.78 -22.12 29.48
CA MET A 2 8.02 -22.33 30.71
C MET A 2 8.99 -22.84 31.78
N LEU A 3 8.85 -22.37 33.03
CA LEU A 3 9.60 -22.91 34.16
C LEU A 3 9.10 -24.34 34.42
N SER A 4 10.00 -25.27 34.74
CA SER A 4 9.61 -26.64 35.08
C SER A 4 8.68 -26.62 36.30
N PRO A 5 7.54 -27.35 36.29
CA PRO A 5 6.67 -27.50 37.44
C PRO A 5 7.42 -28.00 38.69
N ASP A 6 8.41 -28.87 38.49
CA ASP A 6 9.21 -29.46 39.56
C ASP A 6 10.12 -28.42 40.22
N LEU A 7 10.72 -27.53 39.42
CA LEU A 7 11.56 -26.44 39.89
C LEU A 7 10.75 -25.43 40.71
N VAL A 8 9.56 -25.07 40.24
CA VAL A 8 8.65 -24.15 40.95
C VAL A 8 8.13 -24.80 42.24
N GLY A 9 7.83 -26.10 42.20
CA GLY A 9 7.43 -26.88 43.37
C GLY A 9 8.51 -26.90 44.46
N PHE A 10 9.76 -27.20 44.07
CA PHE A 10 10.89 -27.19 44.99
C PHE A 10 11.13 -25.81 45.63
N VAL A 11 11.09 -24.74 44.83
CA VAL A 11 11.23 -23.36 45.35
C VAL A 11 10.10 -23.02 46.33
N LYS A 12 8.86 -23.39 46.00
CA LYS A 12 7.70 -23.16 46.88
C LYS A 12 7.88 -23.89 48.22
N GLU A 13 8.33 -25.14 48.19
CA GLU A 13 8.50 -25.94 49.40
C GLU A 13 9.70 -25.47 50.23
N GLY A 14 10.82 -25.13 49.58
CA GLY A 14 12.01 -24.59 50.24
C GLY A 14 11.72 -23.28 50.97
N LEU A 15 11.04 -22.33 50.30
CA LEU A 15 10.61 -21.07 50.93
C LEU A 15 9.60 -21.32 52.05
N GLY A 16 8.69 -22.29 51.90
CA GLY A 16 7.71 -22.65 52.92
C GLY A 16 8.33 -23.29 54.17
N ARG A 17 9.52 -23.91 54.04
CA ARG A 17 10.31 -24.46 55.15
C ARG A 17 11.28 -23.45 55.76
N GLY A 18 11.29 -22.20 55.29
CA GLY A 18 12.12 -21.12 55.84
C GLY A 18 13.55 -21.05 55.31
N LEU A 19 13.88 -21.77 54.22
CA LEU A 19 15.18 -21.62 53.56
C LEU A 19 15.29 -20.24 52.91
N SER A 20 16.48 -19.63 52.99
CA SER A 20 16.74 -18.36 52.32
C SER A 20 16.80 -18.54 50.80
N ARG A 21 16.52 -17.44 50.07
CA ARG A 21 16.57 -17.43 48.60
C ARG A 21 17.96 -17.83 48.07
N ASP A 22 19.03 -17.43 48.78
CA ASP A 22 20.42 -17.70 48.42
C ASP A 22 20.77 -19.19 48.61
N GLU A 23 20.29 -19.82 49.69
CA GLU A 23 20.46 -21.26 49.92
C GLU A 23 19.74 -22.10 48.87
N ILE A 24 18.52 -21.71 48.49
CA ILE A 24 17.75 -22.38 47.43
C ILE A 24 18.46 -22.22 46.08
N GLU A 25 19.02 -21.03 45.79
CA GLU A 25 19.79 -20.80 44.56
C GLU A 25 21.01 -21.71 44.48
N ASP A 26 21.80 -21.76 45.56
CA ASP A 26 23.00 -22.58 45.62
C ASP A 26 22.73 -24.09 45.51
N ILE A 27 21.67 -24.60 46.16
CA ILE A 27 21.28 -26.02 46.07
C ILE A 27 20.89 -26.39 44.63
N LEU A 28 20.08 -25.57 43.98
CA LEU A 28 19.59 -25.85 42.63
C LEU A 28 20.70 -25.71 41.58
N VAL A 29 21.58 -24.73 41.71
CA VAL A 29 22.75 -24.57 40.82
C VAL A 29 23.71 -25.75 40.98
N ARG A 30 24.00 -26.20 42.21
CA ARG A 30 24.81 -27.42 42.45
C ARG A 30 24.16 -28.69 41.91
N ALA A 31 22.83 -28.75 41.89
CA ALA A 31 22.07 -29.84 41.28
C ALA A 31 22.04 -29.78 39.73
N GLY A 32 22.72 -28.79 39.11
CA GLY A 32 22.86 -28.66 37.66
C GLY A 32 21.78 -27.83 36.98
N TRP A 33 20.91 -27.14 37.74
CA TRP A 33 19.95 -26.22 37.14
C TRP A 33 20.63 -24.94 36.63
N PRO A 34 20.24 -24.42 35.45
CA PRO A 34 20.74 -23.14 34.97
C PRO A 34 20.36 -21.99 35.92
N ALA A 35 21.34 -21.17 36.33
CA ALA A 35 21.13 -20.09 37.30
C ALA A 35 20.03 -19.10 36.87
N ASP A 36 19.87 -18.87 35.57
CA ASP A 36 18.81 -18.02 35.01
C ASP A 36 17.40 -18.63 35.18
N GLN A 37 17.26 -19.95 35.22
CA GLN A 37 15.99 -20.62 35.51
C GLN A 37 15.66 -20.56 37.00
N VAL A 38 16.66 -20.81 37.84
CA VAL A 38 16.53 -20.77 39.30
C VAL A 38 16.12 -19.37 39.77
N ARG A 39 16.83 -18.34 39.30
CA ARG A 39 16.52 -16.94 39.61
C ARG A 39 15.14 -16.52 39.13
N ARG A 40 14.69 -17.00 37.96
CA ARG A 40 13.33 -16.77 37.45
C ARG A 40 12.26 -17.44 38.31
N ALA A 41 12.53 -18.63 38.83
CA ALA A 41 11.62 -19.32 39.76
C ALA A 41 11.51 -18.56 41.10
N LEU A 42 12.64 -18.13 41.67
CA LEU A 42 12.69 -17.35 42.92
C LEU A 42 11.99 -15.98 42.81
N VAL A 43 12.16 -15.30 41.68
CA VAL A 43 11.45 -14.03 41.38
C VAL A 43 9.94 -14.23 41.24
N GLY A 44 9.50 -15.46 40.95
CA GLY A 44 8.09 -15.85 40.90
C GLY A 44 7.37 -15.78 42.24
N PHE A 45 8.08 -15.64 43.37
CA PHE A 45 7.50 -15.51 44.71
C PHE A 45 7.79 -14.12 45.32
N ALA A 46 6.76 -13.50 45.89
CA ALA A 46 6.85 -12.18 46.51
C ALA A 46 7.73 -12.21 47.77
N ASP A 47 8.45 -11.13 48.01
CA ASP A 47 9.30 -10.97 49.19
C ASP A 47 8.52 -10.20 50.25
N VAL A 48 7.53 -10.89 50.81
CA VAL A 48 6.59 -10.34 51.78
C VAL A 48 6.57 -11.31 52.96
N GLU A 49 6.69 -10.79 54.18
CA GLU A 49 6.55 -11.59 55.40
C GLU A 49 5.16 -12.22 55.42
N SER A 50 5.13 -13.51 55.08
CA SER A 50 3.93 -14.32 55.01
C SER A 50 4.31 -15.73 55.47
N PRO A 51 3.46 -16.40 56.28
CA PRO A 51 3.69 -17.79 56.69
C PRO A 51 3.75 -18.77 55.53
N ILE A 52 3.25 -18.38 54.35
CA ILE A 52 3.23 -19.18 53.13
C ILE A 52 3.85 -18.36 51.98
N PRO A 53 4.71 -18.94 51.13
CA PRO A 53 5.28 -18.25 49.98
C PRO A 53 4.17 -17.76 49.04
N VAL A 54 4.10 -16.44 48.84
CA VAL A 54 3.06 -15.82 48.01
C VAL A 54 3.51 -15.80 46.56
N PRO A 55 2.84 -16.52 45.63
CA PRO A 55 3.19 -16.44 44.22
C PRO A 55 2.89 -15.04 43.68
N ARG A 56 3.82 -14.47 42.92
CA ARG A 56 3.57 -13.27 42.13
C ARG A 56 2.61 -13.62 40.98
N PRO A 57 1.65 -12.75 40.66
CA PRO A 57 0.75 -12.98 39.53
C PRO A 57 1.56 -13.12 38.24
N VAL A 58 1.54 -14.31 37.65
CA VAL A 58 2.10 -14.54 36.31
C VAL A 58 1.08 -14.01 35.31
N VAL A 59 1.44 -12.96 34.58
CA VAL A 59 0.60 -12.40 33.52
C VAL A 59 0.59 -13.41 32.37
N SER A 60 -0.39 -14.29 32.33
CA SER A 60 -0.65 -15.12 31.16
C SER A 60 -1.09 -14.20 30.02
N THR A 61 -0.34 -14.20 28.92
CA THR A 61 -0.72 -13.48 27.70
C THR A 61 -2.06 -14.02 27.23
N ARG A 62 -3.12 -13.24 27.40
CA ARG A 62 -4.47 -13.61 26.92
C ARG A 62 -4.40 -13.69 25.39
N PRO A 63 -4.92 -14.76 24.74
CA PRO A 63 -4.91 -14.89 23.28
C PRO A 63 -5.46 -13.66 22.53
N ARG A 64 -6.43 -12.97 23.13
CA ARG A 64 -6.97 -11.69 22.65
C ARG A 64 -5.92 -10.58 22.50
N GLU A 65 -4.97 -10.47 23.43
CA GLU A 65 -3.90 -9.47 23.37
C GLU A 65 -2.94 -9.77 22.22
N ALA A 66 -2.58 -11.03 22.04
CA ALA A 66 -1.76 -11.47 20.91
C ALA A 66 -2.38 -11.07 19.56
N PHE A 67 -3.67 -11.36 19.40
CA PHE A 67 -4.43 -11.00 18.21
C PHE A 67 -4.42 -9.48 17.96
N LEU A 68 -4.70 -8.67 18.98
CA LEU A 68 -4.69 -7.21 18.85
C LEU A 68 -3.31 -6.68 18.43
N TYR A 69 -2.22 -7.22 18.98
CA TYR A 69 -0.87 -6.83 18.56
C TYR A 69 -0.59 -7.23 17.11
N VAL A 70 -0.94 -8.45 16.70
CA VAL A 70 -0.75 -8.89 15.30
C VAL A 70 -1.52 -7.99 14.34
N VAL A 71 -2.79 -7.69 14.63
CA VAL A 71 -3.60 -6.77 13.80
C VAL A 71 -3.00 -5.36 13.76
N MET A 72 -2.53 -4.86 14.91
CA MET A 72 -1.88 -3.55 14.99
C MET A 72 -0.62 -3.48 14.10
N PHE A 73 0.29 -4.45 14.22
CA PHE A 73 1.51 -4.47 13.42
C PHE A 73 1.23 -4.74 11.94
N MET A 74 0.28 -5.61 11.62
CA MET A 74 -0.16 -5.83 10.23
C MET A 74 -0.71 -4.54 9.62
N ALA A 75 -1.60 -3.83 10.32
CA ALA A 75 -2.15 -2.57 9.86
C ALA A 75 -1.05 -1.48 9.73
N LEU A 76 -0.06 -1.47 10.62
CA LEU A 76 1.12 -0.61 10.49
C LEU A 76 1.91 -0.92 9.21
N PHE A 77 2.27 -2.18 8.96
CA PHE A 77 3.07 -2.56 7.80
C PHE A 77 2.34 -2.26 6.49
N VAL A 78 1.04 -2.60 6.42
CA VAL A 78 0.20 -2.27 5.27
C VAL A 78 0.14 -0.76 5.05
N SER A 79 -0.01 0.03 6.12
CA SER A 79 -0.04 1.49 6.02
C SER A 79 1.30 2.06 5.57
N ALA A 80 2.42 1.62 6.16
CA ALA A 80 3.76 2.10 5.82
C ALA A 80 4.14 1.76 4.38
N PHE A 81 3.85 0.53 3.93
CA PHE A 81 4.09 0.10 2.56
C PHE A 81 3.29 0.94 1.56
N ASN A 82 1.97 1.07 1.77
CA ASN A 82 1.13 1.83 0.86
C ASN A 82 1.41 3.34 0.90
N LEU A 83 1.84 3.88 2.03
CA LEU A 83 2.33 5.26 2.11
C LEU A 83 3.56 5.46 1.21
N GLY A 84 4.51 4.52 1.23
CA GLY A 84 5.66 4.54 0.33
C GLY A 84 5.26 4.51 -1.14
N VAL A 85 4.32 3.63 -1.51
CA VAL A 85 3.81 3.54 -2.89
C VAL A 85 3.13 4.82 -3.33
N VAL A 86 2.27 5.41 -2.49
CA VAL A 86 1.59 6.69 -2.80
C VAL A 86 2.62 7.80 -3.03
N LEU A 87 3.59 7.94 -2.13
CA LEU A 87 4.63 8.98 -2.26
C LEU A 87 5.51 8.75 -3.50
N PHE A 88 5.83 7.51 -3.84
CA PHE A 88 6.57 7.18 -5.07
C PHE A 88 5.77 7.54 -6.31
N ALA A 89 4.48 7.20 -6.35
CA ALA A 89 3.59 7.54 -7.45
C ALA A 89 3.44 9.06 -7.60
N LEU A 90 3.35 9.81 -6.50
CA LEU A 90 3.32 11.28 -6.54
C LEU A 90 4.64 11.87 -7.08
N VAL A 91 5.79 11.30 -6.70
CA VAL A 91 7.09 11.70 -7.26
C VAL A 91 7.16 11.41 -8.77
N ASP A 92 6.68 10.25 -9.22
CA ASP A 92 6.69 9.88 -10.64
C ASP A 92 5.71 10.73 -11.48
N LEU A 93 4.59 11.17 -10.90
CA LEU A 93 3.66 12.09 -11.56
C LEU A 93 4.22 13.52 -11.62
N ALA A 94 4.98 13.95 -10.62
CA ALA A 94 5.59 15.29 -10.59
C ALA A 94 6.83 15.39 -11.48
N LEU A 95 7.55 14.27 -11.69
CA LEU A 95 8.77 14.19 -12.50
C LEU A 95 8.65 13.05 -13.54
N PRO A 96 7.90 13.25 -14.64
CA PRO A 96 7.67 12.21 -15.64
C PRO A 96 8.97 11.79 -16.32
N ASP A 97 9.22 10.47 -16.38
CA ASP A 97 10.32 9.90 -17.16
C ASP A 97 9.81 9.41 -18.54
N PRO A 98 10.36 9.93 -19.66
CA PRO A 98 10.03 9.48 -21.00
C PRO A 98 10.19 7.97 -21.23
N ALA A 99 11.11 7.32 -20.51
CA ALA A 99 11.40 5.89 -20.55
C ALA A 99 10.84 5.12 -19.33
N GLY A 100 10.07 5.81 -18.48
CA GLY A 100 9.53 5.26 -17.25
C GLY A 100 8.26 4.43 -17.43
N VAL A 101 7.69 4.04 -16.30
CA VAL A 101 6.42 3.31 -16.24
C VAL A 101 5.28 4.21 -16.78
N PRO A 102 4.36 3.68 -17.61
CA PRO A 102 3.21 4.44 -18.10
C PRO A 102 2.35 5.02 -16.96
N SER A 103 1.84 6.24 -17.17
CA SER A 103 0.97 6.96 -16.21
C SER A 103 -0.24 6.14 -15.76
N GLU A 104 -0.82 5.34 -16.65
CA GLU A 104 -1.96 4.46 -16.33
C GLU A 104 -1.64 3.42 -15.25
N VAL A 105 -0.45 2.82 -15.32
CA VAL A 105 0.02 1.84 -14.34
C VAL A 105 0.28 2.51 -13.00
N ILE A 106 0.87 3.71 -13.02
CA ILE A 106 1.11 4.53 -11.82
C ILE A 106 -0.23 4.89 -11.15
N ARG A 107 -1.21 5.35 -11.92
CA ARG A 107 -2.57 5.70 -11.42
C ARG A 107 -3.29 4.48 -10.85
N ALA A 108 -3.14 3.30 -11.47
CA ALA A 108 -3.71 2.06 -10.96
C ALA A 108 -3.11 1.66 -9.59
N ALA A 109 -1.78 1.71 -9.46
CA ALA A 109 -1.08 1.46 -8.20
C ALA A 109 -1.47 2.48 -7.13
N LEU A 110 -1.52 3.76 -7.48
CA LEU A 110 -1.95 4.85 -6.61
C LEU A 110 -3.36 4.61 -6.06
N ARG A 111 -4.31 4.18 -6.91
CA ARG A 111 -5.69 3.87 -6.49
C ARG A 111 -5.75 2.73 -5.49
N LEU A 112 -5.01 1.66 -5.71
CA LEU A 112 -4.94 0.52 -4.79
C LEU A 112 -4.36 0.96 -3.44
N SER A 113 -3.26 1.71 -3.46
CA SER A 113 -2.56 2.12 -2.24
C SER A 113 -3.31 3.17 -1.43
N VAL A 114 -3.97 4.13 -2.09
CA VAL A 114 -4.88 5.07 -1.41
C VAL A 114 -6.04 4.31 -0.75
N SER A 115 -6.64 3.34 -1.44
CA SER A 115 -7.73 2.52 -0.88
C SER A 115 -7.26 1.73 0.34
N ALA A 116 -6.07 1.12 0.27
CA ALA A 116 -5.48 0.39 1.38
C ALA A 116 -5.17 1.31 2.57
N LEU A 117 -4.67 2.52 2.35
CA LEU A 117 -4.42 3.51 3.42
C LEU A 117 -5.70 3.96 4.11
N VAL A 118 -6.76 4.24 3.35
CA VAL A 118 -8.06 4.67 3.89
C VAL A 118 -8.63 3.62 4.83
N VAL A 119 -8.37 2.34 4.61
CA VAL A 119 -8.83 1.23 5.47
C VAL A 119 -7.84 0.90 6.59
N ALA A 120 -6.55 0.74 6.27
CA ALA A 120 -5.54 0.28 7.23
C ALA A 120 -5.22 1.33 8.31
N SER A 121 -5.20 2.61 7.94
CA SER A 121 -4.86 3.70 8.87
C SER A 121 -5.85 3.85 10.04
N PRO A 122 -7.20 3.88 9.82
CA PRO A 122 -8.14 3.93 10.93
C PRO A 122 -8.11 2.65 11.77
N VAL A 123 -7.88 1.48 11.16
CA VAL A 123 -7.71 0.23 11.91
C VAL A 123 -6.49 0.31 12.83
N PHE A 124 -5.34 0.73 12.32
CA PHE A 124 -4.12 0.91 13.11
C PHE A 124 -4.34 1.90 14.27
N ALA A 125 -4.95 3.05 14.00
CA ALA A 125 -5.21 4.07 15.01
C ALA A 125 -6.21 3.58 16.07
N CYS A 126 -7.26 2.86 15.66
CA CYS A 126 -8.27 2.32 16.56
C CYS A 126 -7.67 1.25 17.48
N VAL A 127 -6.97 0.25 16.92
CA VAL A 127 -6.34 -0.82 17.69
C VAL A 127 -5.26 -0.26 18.63
N THR A 128 -4.46 0.70 18.16
CA THR A 128 -3.48 1.39 19.01
C THR A 128 -4.15 2.09 20.19
N ARG A 129 -5.31 2.75 19.97
CA ARG A 129 -6.08 3.37 21.06
C ARG A 129 -6.65 2.33 22.04
N ILE A 130 -7.15 1.20 21.53
CA ILE A 130 -7.67 0.10 22.36
C ILE A 130 -6.54 -0.47 23.24
N VAL A 131 -5.37 -0.75 22.66
CA VAL A 131 -4.21 -1.29 23.40
C VAL A 131 -3.71 -0.27 24.44
N ARG A 132 -3.56 1.01 24.07
CA ARG A 132 -3.10 2.06 25.00
C ARG A 132 -4.04 2.21 26.20
N ARG A 133 -5.35 2.25 25.98
CA ARG A 133 -6.35 2.30 27.06
C ARG A 133 -6.31 1.05 27.94
N GLY A 134 -6.11 -0.14 27.35
CA GLY A 134 -5.99 -1.39 28.11
C GLY A 134 -4.75 -1.41 29.02
N VAL A 135 -3.63 -0.85 28.55
CA VAL A 135 -2.38 -0.74 29.28
C VAL A 135 -2.47 0.25 30.46
N GLU A 136 -3.26 1.32 30.33
CA GLU A 136 -3.51 2.26 31.43
C GLU A 136 -4.33 1.63 32.57
N ALA A 137 -5.26 0.72 32.24
CA ALA A 137 -6.09 0.04 33.22
C ALA A 137 -5.34 -1.05 34.02
N GLN A 138 -4.34 -1.72 33.42
CA GLN A 138 -3.54 -2.77 34.07
C GLN A 138 -2.04 -2.60 33.72
N PRO A 139 -1.22 -2.01 34.62
CA PRO A 139 0.21 -1.76 34.35
C PRO A 139 1.02 -3.03 34.07
N SER A 140 0.58 -4.18 34.61
CA SER A 140 1.21 -5.49 34.42
C SER A 140 1.12 -6.04 32.99
N ALA A 141 0.22 -5.50 32.15
CA ALA A 141 0.14 -5.83 30.73
C ALA A 141 1.20 -5.11 29.86
N ARG A 142 1.95 -4.14 30.41
CA ARG A 142 2.99 -3.40 29.68
C ARG A 142 4.11 -4.28 29.14
N THR A 143 4.43 -5.36 29.87
CA THR A 143 5.57 -6.25 29.61
C THR A 143 5.15 -7.54 28.89
N SER A 144 4.09 -7.49 28.06
CA SER A 144 3.69 -8.63 27.25
C SER A 144 4.84 -9.06 26.33
N ARG A 145 5.28 -10.31 26.46
CA ARG A 145 6.37 -10.90 25.67
C ARG A 145 6.14 -10.75 24.15
N ILE A 146 4.88 -10.79 23.74
CA ILE A 146 4.46 -10.70 22.33
C ILE A 146 4.71 -9.30 21.76
N ARG A 147 4.38 -8.24 22.53
CA ARG A 147 4.68 -6.86 22.13
C ARG A 147 6.17 -6.68 21.95
N LEU A 148 6.97 -7.16 22.90
CA LEU A 148 8.43 -7.04 22.86
C LEU A 148 9.00 -7.72 21.60
N GLN A 149 8.60 -8.97 21.34
CA GLN A 149 9.01 -9.72 20.15
C GLN A 149 8.64 -9.00 18.84
N LEU A 150 7.38 -8.56 18.71
CA LEU A 150 6.93 -7.88 17.49
C LEU A 150 7.59 -6.51 17.29
N THR A 151 7.87 -5.77 18.37
CA THR A 151 8.63 -4.52 18.31
C THR A 151 10.06 -4.77 17.84
N TYR A 152 10.76 -5.78 18.38
CA TYR A 152 12.10 -6.13 17.90
C TYR A 152 12.11 -6.57 16.44
N VAL A 153 11.12 -7.36 15.99
CA VAL A 153 10.97 -7.74 14.58
C VAL A 153 10.77 -6.49 13.71
N THR A 154 9.95 -5.53 14.15
CA THR A 154 9.71 -4.28 13.42
C THR A 154 10.98 -3.42 13.34
N LEU A 155 11.75 -3.33 14.43
CA LEU A 155 13.03 -2.63 14.45
C LEU A 155 14.06 -3.29 13.53
N PHE A 156 14.08 -4.62 13.49
CA PHE A 156 14.94 -5.39 12.59
C PHE A 156 14.59 -5.12 11.13
N VAL A 157 13.31 -5.24 10.76
CA VAL A 157 12.84 -4.94 9.39
C VAL A 157 13.15 -3.49 9.01
N ALA A 158 12.88 -2.52 9.90
CA ALA A 158 13.20 -1.12 9.65
C ALA A 158 14.70 -0.89 9.45
N SER A 159 15.55 -1.58 10.21
CA SER A 159 17.01 -1.53 10.05
C SER A 159 17.45 -2.09 8.70
N CYS A 160 16.91 -3.24 8.28
CA CYS A 160 17.18 -3.81 6.95
C CYS A 160 16.76 -2.86 5.83
N VAL A 161 15.60 -2.21 5.95
CA VAL A 161 15.12 -1.23 4.97
C VAL A 161 16.04 0.00 4.91
N LEU A 162 16.51 0.51 6.04
CA LEU A 162 17.44 1.63 6.08
C LEU A 162 18.79 1.28 5.43
N VAL A 163 19.35 0.10 5.74
CA VAL A 163 20.58 -0.38 5.10
C VAL A 163 20.37 -0.51 3.59
N GLY A 164 19.29 -1.18 3.16
CA GLY A 164 18.97 -1.33 1.75
C GLY A 164 18.79 0.01 1.02
N ALA A 165 18.15 1.00 1.67
CA ALA A 165 17.97 2.34 1.11
C ALA A 165 19.33 3.03 0.87
N VAL A 166 20.26 2.94 1.82
CA VAL A 166 21.62 3.49 1.66
C VAL A 166 22.41 2.72 0.60
N THR A 167 22.30 1.39 0.56
CA THR A 167 22.97 0.56 -0.46
C THR A 167 22.50 0.93 -1.87
N VAL A 168 21.19 1.00 -2.08
CA VAL A 168 20.60 1.40 -3.37
C VAL A 168 21.03 2.82 -3.73
N LEU A 169 21.02 3.75 -2.77
CA LEU A 169 21.48 5.12 -2.98
C LEU A 169 22.94 5.19 -3.46
N LEU A 170 23.83 4.44 -2.81
CA LEU A 170 25.24 4.35 -3.19
C LEU A 170 25.44 3.68 -4.55
N TYR A 171 24.71 2.61 -4.83
CA TYR A 171 24.77 1.92 -6.11
C TYR A 171 24.44 2.85 -7.27
N SER A 172 23.35 3.61 -7.17
CA SER A 172 22.97 4.59 -8.21
C SER A 172 23.89 5.80 -8.27
N PHE A 173 24.46 6.23 -7.14
CA PHE A 173 25.49 7.28 -7.11
C PHE A 173 26.75 6.84 -7.88
N LEU A 174 27.25 5.63 -7.60
CA LEU A 174 28.42 5.05 -8.25
C LEU A 174 28.19 4.79 -9.75
N GLY A 175 26.95 4.47 -10.14
CA GLY A 175 26.56 4.31 -11.54
C GLY A 175 26.38 5.62 -12.32
N GLY A 176 26.43 6.79 -11.66
CA GLY A 176 26.19 8.09 -12.30
C GLY A 176 24.71 8.35 -12.66
N GLU A 177 23.79 7.50 -12.21
CA GLU A 177 22.35 7.58 -12.51
C GLU A 177 21.55 8.30 -11.40
N LEU A 178 22.23 9.14 -10.61
CA LEU A 178 21.60 9.84 -9.49
C LEU A 178 20.60 10.90 -10.00
N THR A 179 19.34 10.49 -10.14
CA THR A 179 18.24 11.36 -10.58
C THR A 179 17.50 11.97 -9.39
N ALA A 180 16.92 13.17 -9.56
CA ALA A 180 16.15 13.84 -8.49
C ALA A 180 15.01 12.95 -7.94
N ARG A 181 14.31 12.23 -8.82
CA ARG A 181 13.29 11.23 -8.48
C ARG A 181 13.82 10.16 -7.53
N PHE A 182 15.03 9.70 -7.77
CA PHE A 182 15.63 8.60 -7.03
C PHE A 182 16.01 9.07 -5.62
N VAL A 183 16.59 10.27 -5.50
CA VAL A 183 16.87 10.91 -4.21
C VAL A 183 15.58 11.10 -3.41
N LEU A 184 14.51 11.62 -4.03
CA LEU A 184 13.20 11.80 -3.36
C LEU A 184 12.60 10.48 -2.89
N LYS A 185 12.69 9.42 -3.69
CA LYS A 185 12.23 8.07 -3.31
C LYS A 185 13.07 7.48 -2.17
N ALA A 186 14.39 7.62 -2.21
CA ALA A 186 15.28 7.17 -1.14
C ALA A 186 15.03 7.91 0.18
N LEU A 187 14.85 9.25 0.12
CA LEU A 187 14.48 10.06 1.29
C LEU A 187 13.13 9.64 1.87
N THR A 188 12.15 9.33 1.02
CA THR A 188 10.83 8.84 1.43
C THR A 188 10.94 7.54 2.23
N VAL A 189 11.67 6.54 1.70
CA VAL A 189 11.86 5.26 2.39
C VAL A 189 12.59 5.46 3.72
N THR A 190 13.63 6.29 3.72
CA THR A 190 14.42 6.62 4.91
C THR A 190 13.57 7.32 5.98
N ALA A 191 12.71 8.26 5.58
CA ALA A 191 11.82 8.97 6.50
C ALA A 191 10.76 8.05 7.11
N ILE A 192 10.15 7.16 6.32
CA ILE A 192 9.16 6.18 6.81
C ILE A 192 9.83 5.19 7.77
N ALA A 193 10.92 4.55 7.34
CA ALA A 193 11.62 3.56 8.14
C ALA A 193 12.25 4.16 9.40
N GLY A 194 12.90 5.32 9.29
CA GLY A 194 13.47 6.05 10.42
C GLY A 194 12.42 6.59 11.40
N GLY A 195 11.27 7.06 10.88
CA GLY A 195 10.12 7.45 11.69
C GLY A 195 9.56 6.28 12.50
N ALA A 196 9.31 5.14 11.85
CA ALA A 196 8.86 3.92 12.51
C ALA A 196 9.88 3.41 13.53
N PHE A 197 11.16 3.34 13.14
CA PHE A 197 12.26 2.91 14.01
C PHE A 197 12.37 3.79 15.26
N SER A 198 12.38 5.12 15.09
CA SER A 198 12.48 6.05 16.22
C SER A 198 11.28 5.99 17.17
N TYR A 199 10.06 5.82 16.64
CA TYR A 199 8.85 5.65 17.45
C TYR A 199 8.92 4.37 18.29
N TYR A 200 9.21 3.23 17.65
CA TYR A 200 9.25 1.93 18.35
C TYR A 200 10.46 1.78 19.26
N LEU A 201 11.59 2.43 18.96
CA LEU A 201 12.75 2.45 19.85
C LEU A 201 12.48 3.27 21.13
N ARG A 202 11.73 4.38 21.02
CA ARG A 202 11.28 5.15 22.21
C ARG A 202 10.29 4.35 23.04
N ASP A 203 9.33 3.70 22.38
CA ASP A 203 8.35 2.83 23.02
C ASP A 203 9.03 1.66 23.78
N LEU A 204 10.09 1.09 23.20
CA LEU A 204 10.92 0.06 23.84
C LEU A 204 11.68 0.60 25.05
N ARG A 205 12.37 1.73 24.90
CA ARG A 205 13.12 2.39 26.00
C ARG A 205 12.21 2.80 27.15
N GLU A 206 10.97 3.21 26.86
CA GLU A 206 9.96 3.51 27.88
C GLU A 206 9.47 2.26 28.60
N ALA A 207 9.39 1.12 27.91
CA ALA A 207 9.01 -0.15 28.52
C ALA A 207 10.10 -0.73 29.44
N GLU A 208 11.38 -0.42 29.18
CA GLU A 208 12.53 -0.84 30.00
C GLU A 208 12.77 0.03 31.23
N ARG A 209 12.22 1.26 31.28
CA ARG A 209 12.37 2.15 32.44
C ARG A 209 11.63 1.58 33.66
N ASP A 210 12.31 1.54 34.80
CA ASP A 210 11.76 1.08 36.08
C ASP A 210 10.55 1.94 36.49
N PRO A 211 9.37 1.35 36.75
CA PRO A 211 8.18 2.06 37.21
C PRO A 211 8.39 2.94 38.46
N ARG A 212 9.46 2.70 39.22
CA ARG A 212 9.78 3.46 40.44
C ARG A 212 10.43 4.82 40.19
N ASP A 213 10.93 5.07 38.98
CA ASP A 213 11.54 6.36 38.63
C ASP A 213 10.45 7.39 38.24
N THR A 214 9.86 8.03 39.25
CA THR A 214 8.70 8.92 39.16
C THR A 214 9.03 10.35 38.71
N ARG A 215 10.30 10.64 38.37
CA ARG A 215 10.78 12.03 38.22
C ARG A 215 10.64 12.65 36.83
N VAL A 216 10.22 11.89 35.81
CA VAL A 216 10.14 12.41 34.44
C VAL A 216 8.68 12.55 33.99
N PRO A 217 8.17 13.79 33.78
CA PRO A 217 6.82 13.98 33.26
C PRO A 217 6.68 13.31 31.89
N ARG A 218 5.57 12.59 31.68
CA ARG A 218 5.24 11.88 30.45
C ARG A 218 5.07 12.88 29.30
N ARG A 219 6.17 13.22 28.63
CA ARG A 219 6.20 14.18 27.53
C ARG A 219 5.30 13.64 26.41
N ARG A 220 4.37 14.46 25.92
CA ARG A 220 3.50 14.08 24.79
C ARG A 220 4.39 13.87 23.57
N ASP A 221 4.55 12.62 23.15
CA ASP A 221 5.28 12.30 21.93
C ASP A 221 4.51 12.77 20.70
N PRO A 222 5.07 13.67 19.86
CA PRO A 222 4.38 14.19 18.68
C PRO A 222 4.42 13.21 17.49
N LEU A 223 5.28 12.19 17.52
CA LEU A 223 5.50 11.27 16.40
C LEU A 223 4.21 10.62 15.85
N PRO A 224 3.27 10.12 16.68
CA PRO A 224 2.02 9.56 16.17
C PRO A 224 1.15 10.59 15.43
N ALA A 225 1.14 11.84 15.90
CA ALA A 225 0.38 12.91 15.27
C ALA A 225 1.00 13.31 13.93
N ILE A 226 2.33 13.40 13.86
CA ILE A 226 3.06 13.64 12.61
C ILE A 226 2.78 12.52 11.62
N GLY A 227 2.90 11.25 12.04
CA GLY A 227 2.61 10.11 11.16
C GLY A 227 1.17 10.11 10.63
N ALA A 228 0.18 10.40 11.49
CA ALA A 228 -1.21 10.52 11.07
C ALA A 228 -1.43 11.67 10.08
N ALA A 229 -0.80 12.83 10.30
CA ALA A 229 -0.86 13.95 9.40
C ALA A 229 -0.23 13.63 8.04
N THR A 230 0.95 13.00 8.01
CA THR A 230 1.61 12.57 6.77
C THR A 230 0.73 11.63 5.95
N VAL A 231 0.10 10.65 6.60
CA VAL A 231 -0.83 9.74 5.93
C VAL A 231 -2.05 10.50 5.38
N ALA A 232 -2.64 11.40 6.16
CA ALA A 232 -3.78 12.20 5.72
C ALA A 232 -3.42 13.06 4.49
N VAL A 233 -2.27 13.74 4.52
CA VAL A 233 -1.77 14.53 3.39
C VAL A 233 -1.54 13.63 2.17
N ALA A 234 -0.89 12.48 2.33
CA ALA A 234 -0.64 11.55 1.23
C ALA A 234 -1.95 11.03 0.60
N VAL A 235 -2.95 10.69 1.42
CA VAL A 235 -4.28 10.28 0.95
C VAL A 235 -4.98 11.40 0.19
N VAL A 236 -5.00 12.62 0.74
CA VAL A 236 -5.62 13.78 0.08
C VAL A 236 -4.92 14.09 -1.25
N SER A 237 -3.59 14.16 -1.26
CA SER A 237 -2.81 14.37 -2.49
C SER A 237 -3.04 13.27 -3.52
N GLY A 238 -3.11 12.01 -3.09
CA GLY A 238 -3.42 10.87 -3.96
C GLY A 238 -4.83 10.95 -4.57
N LEU A 239 -5.83 11.33 -3.77
CA LEU A 239 -7.20 11.53 -4.25
C LEU A 239 -7.29 12.70 -5.25
N VAL A 240 -6.61 13.81 -4.97
CA VAL A 240 -6.54 14.95 -5.90
C VAL A 240 -5.86 14.54 -7.21
N ALA A 241 -4.75 13.79 -7.15
CA ALA A 241 -4.03 13.32 -8.32
C ALA A 241 -4.83 12.29 -9.16
N LEU A 242 -5.66 11.45 -8.53
CA LEU A 242 -6.53 10.48 -9.21
C LEU A 242 -7.73 11.13 -9.91
N GLY A 243 -8.13 12.33 -9.49
CA GLY A 243 -9.36 12.98 -9.94
C GLY A 243 -10.62 12.35 -9.34
N SER A 244 -11.78 12.86 -9.74
CA SER A 244 -13.06 12.31 -9.26
C SER A 244 -13.36 10.94 -9.90
N PRO A 245 -14.00 9.99 -9.18
CA PRO A 245 -14.44 8.73 -9.76
C PRO A 245 -15.35 8.91 -10.98
N ALA A 246 -16.18 9.96 -10.97
CA ALA A 246 -17.01 10.33 -12.10
C ALA A 246 -16.17 10.73 -13.33
N GLY A 247 -15.12 11.54 -13.15
CA GLY A 247 -14.19 11.91 -14.23
C GLY A 247 -13.50 10.70 -14.85
N GLN A 248 -12.97 9.80 -14.03
CA GLN A 248 -12.37 8.54 -14.49
C GLN A 248 -13.34 7.65 -15.28
N ARG A 249 -14.63 7.65 -14.91
CA ARG A 249 -15.65 6.91 -15.65
C ARG A 249 -15.89 7.54 -17.02
N ARG A 250 -15.98 8.86 -17.11
CA ARG A 250 -16.15 9.60 -18.37
C ARG A 250 -14.97 9.33 -19.32
N GLU A 251 -13.75 9.40 -18.81
CA GLU A 251 -12.54 9.12 -19.58
C GLU A 251 -12.53 7.68 -20.14
N ARG A 252 -12.94 6.69 -19.34
CA ARG A 252 -13.06 5.30 -19.82
C ARG A 252 -14.17 5.12 -20.85
N LEU A 253 -15.27 5.86 -20.72
CA LEU A 253 -16.36 5.84 -21.71
C LEU A 253 -15.92 6.48 -23.02
N ASP A 254 -15.20 7.60 -22.97
CA ASP A 254 -14.61 8.25 -24.15
C ASP A 254 -13.54 7.35 -24.82
N ALA A 255 -12.69 6.70 -24.03
CA ALA A 255 -11.74 5.71 -24.53
C ALA A 255 -12.44 4.51 -25.18
N ARG A 256 -13.62 4.11 -24.65
CA ARG A 256 -14.44 3.05 -25.25
C ARG A 256 -15.05 3.51 -26.58
N ARG A 257 -15.64 4.70 -26.64
CA ARG A 257 -16.16 5.30 -27.88
C ARG A 257 -15.09 5.38 -28.96
N ALA A 258 -13.91 5.91 -28.62
CA ALA A 258 -12.78 5.97 -29.54
C ALA A 258 -12.32 4.58 -30.02
N GLN A 259 -12.38 3.57 -29.15
CA GLN A 259 -12.09 2.19 -29.53
C GLN A 259 -13.15 1.59 -30.45
N ASP A 260 -14.43 1.85 -30.20
CA ASP A 260 -15.54 1.39 -31.06
C ASP A 260 -15.41 2.02 -32.46
N LEU A 261 -15.13 3.32 -32.55
CA LEU A 261 -14.87 4.01 -33.83
C LEU A 261 -13.67 3.41 -34.59
N ARG A 262 -12.58 3.03 -33.90
CA ARG A 262 -11.46 2.30 -34.52
C ARG A 262 -11.89 0.98 -35.13
N VAL A 263 -12.74 0.24 -34.42
CA VAL A 263 -13.24 -1.05 -34.91
C VAL A 263 -14.16 -0.86 -36.12
N ILE A 264 -15.03 0.16 -36.08
CA ILE A 264 -15.88 0.53 -37.22
C ILE A 264 -15.05 0.91 -38.43
N ALA A 265 -14.07 1.80 -38.29
CA ALA A 265 -13.21 2.22 -39.40
C ALA A 265 -12.49 1.04 -40.07
N ARG A 266 -11.93 0.11 -39.27
CA ARG A 266 -11.32 -1.12 -39.78
C ARG A 266 -12.31 -2.07 -40.45
N ALA A 267 -13.57 -2.05 -40.04
CA ALA A 267 -14.62 -2.81 -40.70
C ALA A 267 -15.01 -2.15 -42.04
N VAL A 268 -15.12 -0.82 -42.09
CA VAL A 268 -15.35 -0.05 -43.33
C VAL A 268 -14.22 -0.30 -44.34
N ASP A 269 -12.96 -0.23 -43.91
CA ASP A 269 -11.80 -0.49 -44.78
C ASP A 269 -11.87 -1.92 -45.39
N ARG A 270 -12.24 -2.93 -44.60
CA ARG A 270 -12.44 -4.31 -45.09
C ARG A 270 -13.62 -4.44 -46.04
N TYR A 271 -14.72 -3.76 -45.73
CA TYR A 271 -15.93 -3.76 -46.55
C TYR A 271 -15.66 -3.17 -47.93
N GLU A 272 -14.99 -2.01 -47.97
CA GLU A 272 -14.58 -1.34 -49.21
C GLU A 272 -13.61 -2.21 -50.02
N ALA A 273 -12.64 -2.84 -49.37
CA ALA A 273 -11.69 -3.71 -50.05
C ALA A 273 -12.38 -4.87 -50.80
N THR A 274 -13.48 -5.40 -50.24
CA THR A 274 -14.23 -6.55 -50.79
C THR A 274 -15.32 -6.15 -51.78
N HIS A 275 -16.02 -5.04 -51.56
CA HIS A 275 -17.19 -4.63 -52.35
C HIS A 275 -16.90 -3.50 -53.34
N GLU A 276 -15.70 -2.90 -53.28
CA GLU A 276 -15.27 -1.76 -54.10
C GLU A 276 -16.19 -0.53 -53.97
N ARG A 277 -16.88 -0.44 -52.82
CA ARG A 277 -17.75 0.68 -52.42
C ARG A 277 -17.83 0.77 -50.90
N LEU A 278 -18.17 1.96 -50.40
CA LEU A 278 -18.49 2.15 -48.98
C LEU A 278 -19.87 1.51 -48.63
N PRO A 279 -20.06 1.05 -47.38
CA PRO A 279 -21.37 0.65 -46.90
C PRO A 279 -22.29 1.87 -46.86
N ALA A 280 -23.57 1.72 -47.22
CA ALA A 280 -24.53 2.82 -47.17
C ALA A 280 -24.92 3.19 -45.73
N THR A 281 -24.85 2.22 -44.81
CA THR A 281 -25.19 2.38 -43.39
C THR A 281 -24.31 1.52 -42.50
N LEU A 282 -24.17 1.89 -41.22
CA LEU A 282 -23.49 1.06 -40.23
C LEU A 282 -24.20 -0.29 -40.00
N ASP A 283 -25.52 -0.37 -40.22
CA ASP A 283 -26.26 -1.63 -40.13
C ASP A 283 -25.90 -2.59 -41.28
N GLU A 284 -25.66 -2.07 -42.49
CA GLU A 284 -25.15 -2.88 -43.60
C GLU A 284 -23.76 -3.41 -43.28
N LEU A 285 -22.90 -2.56 -42.71
CA LEU A 285 -21.57 -2.95 -42.26
C LEU A 285 -21.64 -4.06 -41.20
N GLN A 286 -22.53 -3.93 -40.22
CA GLN A 286 -22.67 -4.91 -39.14
C GLN A 286 -23.19 -6.25 -39.65
N ARG A 287 -24.16 -6.25 -40.58
CA ARG A 287 -24.70 -7.48 -41.20
C ARG A 287 -23.70 -8.19 -42.10
N GLY A 288 -22.78 -7.45 -42.72
CA GLY A 288 -21.76 -7.99 -43.62
C GLY A 288 -20.42 -8.33 -42.95
N SER A 289 -20.29 -8.19 -41.62
CA SER A 289 -19.04 -8.46 -40.91
C SER A 289 -19.08 -9.75 -40.11
N ASP A 290 -18.04 -10.58 -40.24
CA ASP A 290 -17.82 -11.76 -39.39
C ASP A 290 -17.51 -11.39 -37.92
N VAL A 291 -17.14 -10.14 -37.65
CA VAL A 291 -16.82 -9.65 -36.31
C VAL A 291 -17.96 -8.78 -35.81
N GLN A 292 -18.38 -8.97 -34.56
CA GLN A 292 -19.38 -8.13 -33.93
C GLN A 292 -18.86 -6.69 -33.78
N VAL A 293 -19.32 -5.79 -34.65
CA VAL A 293 -19.01 -4.35 -34.58
C VAL A 293 -20.05 -3.66 -33.71
N ALA A 294 -19.60 -2.96 -32.67
CA ALA A 294 -20.47 -2.10 -31.86
C ALA A 294 -20.73 -0.80 -32.62
N ILE A 295 -21.96 -0.62 -33.10
CA ILE A 295 -22.37 0.53 -33.92
C ILE A 295 -23.16 1.60 -33.13
N THR A 296 -23.37 1.37 -31.84
CA THR A 296 -24.12 2.25 -30.93
C THR A 296 -23.27 2.67 -29.74
N ASP A 297 -23.55 3.86 -29.22
CA ASP A 297 -22.90 4.38 -28.02
C ASP A 297 -23.29 3.55 -26.77
N PRO A 298 -22.32 3.18 -25.90
CA PRO A 298 -22.57 2.26 -24.79
C PRO A 298 -23.47 2.83 -23.68
N VAL A 299 -23.73 4.14 -23.67
CA VAL A 299 -24.54 4.82 -22.64
C VAL A 299 -25.90 5.23 -23.19
N THR A 300 -25.91 5.99 -24.28
CA THR A 300 -27.12 6.54 -24.90
C THR A 300 -27.83 5.49 -25.75
N ARG A 301 -27.09 4.49 -26.26
CA ARG A 301 -27.53 3.52 -27.27
C ARG A 301 -27.88 4.13 -28.63
N ASP A 302 -27.60 5.41 -28.83
CA ASP A 302 -27.76 6.07 -30.11
C ASP A 302 -26.69 5.52 -31.09
N PRO A 303 -27.02 5.34 -32.38
CA PRO A 303 -26.04 4.93 -33.37
C PRO A 303 -24.93 5.97 -33.51
N TYR A 304 -23.70 5.52 -33.73
CA TYR A 304 -22.61 6.43 -34.09
C TYR A 304 -22.93 7.12 -35.42
N GLY A 305 -22.54 8.38 -35.54
CA GLY A 305 -22.76 9.13 -36.78
C GLY A 305 -21.88 8.58 -37.89
N TYR A 306 -22.46 8.35 -39.06
CA TYR A 306 -21.75 7.88 -40.24
C TYR A 306 -22.32 8.56 -41.48
N GLU A 307 -21.47 9.28 -42.20
CA GLU A 307 -21.84 9.98 -43.43
C GLU A 307 -20.79 9.67 -44.51
N THR A 308 -21.26 9.23 -45.68
CA THR A 308 -20.41 8.97 -46.85
C THR A 308 -20.19 10.26 -47.64
N GLY A 309 -18.95 10.55 -48.01
CA GLY A 309 -18.57 11.64 -48.91
C GLY A 309 -18.26 11.16 -50.32
N GLU A 310 -17.47 11.95 -51.06
CA GLU A 310 -17.02 11.58 -52.41
C GLU A 310 -15.95 10.48 -52.40
N GLY A 311 -16.09 9.51 -53.30
CA GLY A 311 -15.14 8.40 -53.46
C GLY A 311 -15.09 7.49 -52.23
N THR A 312 -13.93 7.39 -51.58
CA THR A 312 -13.72 6.62 -50.34
C THR A 312 -13.74 7.48 -49.08
N ALA A 313 -14.11 8.76 -49.19
CA ALA A 313 -14.22 9.64 -48.03
C ALA A 313 -15.48 9.32 -47.21
N TYR A 314 -15.33 9.32 -45.88
CA TYR A 314 -16.44 9.19 -44.95
C TYR A 314 -16.13 9.89 -43.64
N GLU A 315 -17.16 10.24 -42.88
CA GLU A 315 -17.04 10.79 -41.54
C GLU A 315 -17.60 9.83 -40.50
N LEU A 316 -16.90 9.71 -39.37
CA LEU A 316 -17.39 9.01 -38.18
C LEU A 316 -17.53 9.99 -37.02
N CYS A 317 -18.71 10.05 -36.43
CA CYS A 317 -19.00 10.95 -35.33
C CYS A 317 -19.37 10.21 -34.04
N ALA A 318 -18.89 10.74 -32.92
CA ALA A 318 -19.34 10.35 -31.59
C ALA A 318 -19.49 11.58 -30.69
N VAL A 319 -20.21 11.41 -29.57
CA VAL A 319 -20.36 12.45 -28.55
C VAL A 319 -19.44 12.11 -27.37
N PHE A 320 -18.39 12.91 -27.18
CA PHE A 320 -17.42 12.74 -26.10
C PHE A 320 -17.77 13.63 -24.91
N GLU A 321 -17.52 13.16 -23.68
CA GLU A 321 -17.77 13.95 -22.48
C GLU A 321 -16.58 14.84 -22.10
N LEU A 322 -15.37 14.44 -22.45
CA LEU A 322 -14.13 15.14 -22.15
C LEU A 322 -13.39 15.53 -23.44
N ALA A 323 -12.76 16.71 -23.42
CA ALA A 323 -11.84 17.11 -24.47
C ALA A 323 -10.46 16.48 -24.20
N THR A 324 -9.89 15.86 -25.22
CA THR A 324 -8.55 15.28 -25.18
C THR A 324 -7.65 16.02 -26.16
N THR A 325 -6.79 16.90 -25.63
CA THR A 325 -5.93 17.78 -26.46
C THR A 325 -4.51 17.26 -26.64
N THR A 326 -4.11 16.12 -26.07
CA THR A 326 -2.70 15.65 -26.16
C THR A 326 -2.52 14.13 -26.01
N ASP A 327 -1.88 13.51 -27.02
CA ASP A 327 -0.62 12.78 -26.88
C ASP A 327 0.05 12.65 -28.27
N GLU A 328 1.10 13.44 -28.55
CA GLU A 328 1.87 13.33 -29.81
C GLU A 328 2.44 11.90 -30.01
N ARG A 329 2.65 11.13 -28.93
CA ARG A 329 3.07 9.73 -29.00
C ARG A 329 1.95 8.81 -29.49
N GLU A 330 0.69 9.09 -29.19
CA GLU A 330 -0.46 8.34 -29.73
C GLU A 330 -0.74 8.70 -31.19
N LEU A 331 -0.52 9.97 -31.57
CA LEU A 331 -0.56 10.41 -32.96
C LEU A 331 0.47 9.66 -33.82
N ARG A 332 1.70 9.49 -33.30
CA ARG A 332 2.76 8.67 -33.91
C ARG A 332 2.45 7.18 -34.00
N ARG A 333 1.45 6.67 -33.24
CA ARG A 333 0.98 5.27 -33.30
C ARG A 333 -0.23 5.07 -34.23
N GLY A 334 -0.63 6.08 -35.00
CA GLY A 334 -1.70 5.93 -35.99
C GLY A 334 -3.08 5.71 -35.36
N ARG A 335 -3.37 6.38 -34.24
CA ARG A 335 -4.71 6.36 -33.60
C ARG A 335 -5.49 7.64 -33.95
N PRO A 336 -6.26 7.69 -35.06
CA PRO A 336 -6.95 8.91 -35.47
C PRO A 336 -8.00 9.40 -34.47
N PHE A 337 -8.53 8.50 -33.63
CA PHE A 337 -9.62 8.80 -32.68
C PHE A 337 -9.16 9.26 -31.29
N SER A 338 -7.86 9.44 -31.04
CA SER A 338 -7.35 9.86 -29.71
C SER A 338 -7.44 11.36 -29.45
N ARG A 339 -7.63 12.18 -30.50
CA ARG A 339 -7.77 13.64 -30.38
C ARG A 339 -9.20 14.03 -30.68
N HIS A 340 -9.93 14.52 -29.69
CA HIS A 340 -11.32 14.95 -29.84
C HIS A 340 -11.64 16.08 -28.86
N GLU A 341 -12.61 16.91 -29.23
CA GLU A 341 -13.19 17.91 -28.33
C GLU A 341 -14.32 17.28 -27.50
N ALA A 342 -14.72 17.97 -26.44
CA ALA A 342 -15.94 17.60 -25.71
C ALA A 342 -17.16 17.94 -26.58
N GLY A 343 -18.18 17.09 -26.56
CA GLY A 343 -19.36 17.20 -27.41
C GLY A 343 -19.28 16.33 -28.66
N ARG A 344 -20.14 16.62 -29.64
CA ARG A 344 -20.16 15.90 -30.92
C ARG A 344 -18.88 16.25 -31.70
N HIS A 345 -18.06 15.24 -31.96
CA HIS A 345 -16.85 15.37 -32.77
C HIS A 345 -16.90 14.36 -33.91
N CYS A 346 -16.61 14.83 -35.13
CA CYS A 346 -16.60 14.05 -36.35
C CYS A 346 -15.18 13.94 -36.89
N PHE A 347 -14.77 12.72 -37.21
CA PHE A 347 -13.46 12.41 -37.75
C PHE A 347 -13.56 12.21 -39.26
N PRO A 348 -12.99 13.10 -40.08
CA PRO A 348 -12.91 12.89 -41.51
C PRO A 348 -11.88 11.80 -41.81
N LEU A 349 -12.32 10.77 -42.53
CA LEU A 349 -11.53 9.59 -42.87
C LEU A 349 -11.64 9.31 -44.36
N ARG A 350 -10.67 8.53 -44.85
CA ARG A 350 -10.74 7.89 -46.17
C ARG A 350 -10.52 6.40 -46.00
N ALA A 351 -11.31 5.58 -46.66
CA ALA A 351 -11.04 4.15 -46.72
C ALA A 351 -9.79 3.94 -47.56
N GLU A 352 -8.81 3.24 -47.00
CA GLU A 352 -7.53 2.95 -47.63
C GLU A 352 -7.32 1.44 -47.59
N ARG A 353 -7.25 0.80 -48.77
CA ARG A 353 -6.92 -0.63 -48.90
C ARG A 353 -5.61 -0.99 -48.18
N ASP A 354 -4.64 -0.08 -48.12
CA ASP A 354 -3.31 -0.29 -47.52
C ASP A 354 -3.25 -0.17 -45.99
N ARG A 355 -4.30 0.31 -45.29
CA ARG A 355 -4.31 0.33 -43.81
C ARG A 355 -4.35 -1.07 -43.17
N LEU A 356 -4.59 -2.10 -43.98
CA LEU A 356 -4.58 -3.48 -43.56
C LEU A 356 -3.16 -4.04 -43.39
N ASP A 357 -2.13 -3.35 -43.89
CA ASP A 357 -0.74 -3.80 -43.81
C ASP A 357 0.12 -2.87 -42.92
N PRO A 358 0.44 -3.26 -41.66
CA PRO A 358 1.28 -2.44 -40.78
C PRO A 358 2.73 -2.30 -41.26
N ALA A 359 3.11 -2.94 -42.36
CA ALA A 359 4.43 -2.81 -42.99
C ALA A 359 4.52 -1.66 -44.02
N ALA A 360 3.41 -1.12 -44.51
CA ALA A 360 3.40 -0.10 -45.57
C ALA A 360 3.72 1.33 -45.09
N SER A 361 3.80 1.56 -43.78
CA SER A 361 4.07 2.89 -43.19
C SER A 361 5.51 3.07 -42.69
N ARG A 362 6.50 2.41 -43.29
CA ARG A 362 7.93 2.63 -43.00
C ARG A 362 8.65 3.39 -44.08
#